data_AF-A0AAJ6LNX8-F1
#
_entry.id   AF-A0AAJ6LNX8-F1
#
_cell.length_a   1.000
_cell.length_b   1.000
_cell.length_c   1.000
_cell.angle_alpha   90.00
_cell.angle_beta   90.00
_cell.angle_gamma   90.00
#
_symmetry.space_group_name_H-M   'P 1'
#
loop_
_entity.id
_entity.type
_entity.pdbx_description
1 polymer ?
#
loop_
_entity_poly.entity_id
_entity_poly.type
_entity_poly.pdbx_seq_one_letter_code
_entity_poly.pdbx_strand_id
1 'polypeptide(L)'
;MQVGAFGLGIINGDGPLLDAMDAFTPTCFSSHQNDGQTQLGLTANTGITSIVVNRGSRPTRIHQAYILRRTWFSYYGGSSWSYQEAYTTGNTTRASDGTLKAASPVVKVFSDGSYQTNDESDGCFVTRLGIGEYLVEGCEGLNSDAAWGGIDGGFDIPTDRNKQPLIWLDYEVNADGSVLVKTYHRTHREAPAFARNELQSISDGDPVDIPRDQFVSVRVEMPADSLYNQKLRAAELAMTTDKGE
;
A
#
# COMPACT_ATOMS: atom_id res chain seq x y z
N MET A 1 7.78 32.50 33.95
CA MET A 1 8.50 31.42 33.24
C MET A 1 9.43 30.76 34.25
N GLN A 2 9.33 29.44 34.44
CA GLN A 2 10.24 28.69 35.32
C GLN A 2 11.24 27.92 34.44
N VAL A 3 12.51 27.97 34.82
CA VAL A 3 13.62 27.28 34.13
C VAL A 3 13.48 25.78 34.40
N GLY A 4 13.45 24.96 33.34
CA GLY A 4 13.28 23.49 33.39
C GLY A 4 12.20 22.93 32.45
N ALA A 5 11.35 23.78 31.88
CA ALA A 5 10.24 23.41 31.00
C ALA A 5 10.66 23.12 29.53
N PHE A 6 11.84 22.53 29.29
CA PHE A 6 12.40 22.47 27.92
C PHE A 6 11.94 21.27 27.09
N GLY A 7 11.19 20.30 27.64
CA GLY A 7 10.47 19.31 26.83
C GLY A 7 11.31 18.56 25.78
N LEU A 8 12.64 18.51 25.96
CA LEU A 8 13.56 17.83 25.07
C LEU A 8 13.59 16.35 25.48
N GLY A 9 12.63 15.58 24.96
CA GLY A 9 12.57 14.13 25.14
C GLY A 9 11.80 13.71 26.39
N ILE A 10 10.47 13.73 26.31
CA ILE A 10 9.60 13.12 27.34
C ILE A 10 9.11 11.77 26.80
N ILE A 11 9.33 10.70 27.57
CA ILE A 11 8.62 9.43 27.37
C ILE A 11 7.37 9.50 28.25
N ASN A 12 6.20 9.57 27.63
CA ASN A 12 4.96 9.53 28.40
C ASN A 12 4.55 8.08 28.68
N GLY A 13 4.09 7.81 29.90
CA GLY A 13 3.48 6.54 30.29
C GLY A 13 2.04 6.40 29.77
N ASP A 14 1.43 5.25 30.05
CA ASP A 14 0.16 4.77 29.48
C ASP A 14 -1.01 5.77 29.59
N GLY A 15 -1.67 6.02 28.46
CA GLY A 15 -2.94 6.75 28.36
C GLY A 15 -2.99 7.74 27.20
N PRO A 16 -4.17 8.04 26.62
CA PRO A 16 -4.32 8.80 25.37
C PRO A 16 -3.96 10.28 25.55
N LEU A 17 -2.68 10.60 25.56
CA LEU A 17 -2.21 11.96 25.78
C LEU A 17 -2.36 12.80 24.51
N LEU A 18 -2.32 12.19 23.33
CA LEU A 18 -2.37 12.98 22.10
C LEU A 18 -3.73 13.67 21.85
N ASP A 19 -4.85 13.10 22.28
CA ASP A 19 -6.16 13.76 22.20
C ASP A 19 -6.35 14.80 23.32
N ALA A 20 -5.66 14.61 24.46
CA ALA A 20 -5.67 15.55 25.59
C ALA A 20 -4.72 16.74 25.38
N MET A 21 -3.84 16.69 24.38
CA MET A 21 -2.94 17.79 24.04
C MET A 21 -3.72 18.95 23.42
N ASP A 22 -3.79 20.06 24.16
CA ASP A 22 -4.46 21.29 23.76
C ASP A 22 -3.48 22.47 23.57
N ALA A 23 -4.01 23.70 23.51
CA ALA A 23 -3.27 24.95 23.37
C ALA A 23 -2.24 25.22 24.49
N PHE A 24 -2.29 24.50 25.61
CA PHE A 24 -1.36 24.63 26.73
C PHE A 24 -0.23 23.60 26.70
N THR A 25 -0.30 22.60 25.81
CA THR A 25 0.76 21.59 25.64
C THR A 25 2.05 22.25 25.16
N PRO A 26 3.16 22.24 25.91
CA PRO A 26 4.40 22.89 25.46
C PRO A 26 4.94 22.31 24.14
N THR A 27 5.71 23.10 23.41
CA THR A 27 6.53 22.58 22.30
C THR A 27 7.47 21.52 22.83
N CYS A 28 7.43 20.30 22.28
CA CYS A 28 8.19 19.18 22.81
C CYS A 28 8.47 18.09 21.77
N PHE A 29 9.41 17.22 22.11
CA PHE A 29 9.60 15.91 21.48
C PHE A 29 9.12 14.84 22.45
N SER A 30 8.17 14.01 22.02
CA SER A 30 7.58 12.98 22.87
C SER A 30 7.54 11.63 22.19
N SER A 31 7.84 10.56 22.92
CA SER A 31 7.53 9.18 22.50
C SER A 31 6.41 8.63 23.38
N HIS A 32 5.48 7.91 22.78
CA HIS A 32 4.33 7.33 23.46
C HIS A 32 4.38 5.81 23.35
N GLN A 33 4.33 5.19 24.52
CA GLN A 33 4.55 3.77 24.70
C GLN A 33 3.27 2.96 24.83
N ASN A 34 2.07 3.54 24.66
CA ASN A 34 0.78 2.85 24.68
C ASN A 34 -0.40 3.65 24.07
N ASP A 35 -0.13 4.63 23.20
CA ASP A 35 -1.16 5.50 22.62
C ASP A 35 -1.79 4.84 21.39
N GLY A 36 -2.83 4.04 21.61
CA GLY A 36 -3.76 3.64 20.56
C GLY A 36 -4.51 4.87 20.04
N GLN A 37 -4.02 5.48 18.96
CA GLN A 37 -4.79 6.49 18.22
C GLN A 37 -5.62 5.84 17.14
N THR A 38 -6.84 5.50 17.51
CA THR A 38 -7.82 4.92 16.60
C THR A 38 -8.11 5.85 15.42
N GLN A 39 -7.98 7.17 15.58
CA GLN A 39 -8.11 8.16 14.50
C GLN A 39 -7.02 8.04 13.42
N LEU A 40 -5.86 7.46 13.79
CA LEU A 40 -4.76 7.13 12.87
C LEU A 40 -4.78 5.64 12.45
N GLY A 41 -5.79 4.89 12.86
CA GLY A 41 -5.89 3.44 12.65
C GLY A 41 -4.97 2.61 13.56
N LEU A 42 -4.45 3.20 14.64
CA LEU A 42 -3.53 2.55 15.57
C LEU A 42 -4.34 1.84 16.66
N THR A 43 -4.47 0.51 16.53
CA THR A 43 -5.26 -0.34 17.43
C THR A 43 -4.44 -0.99 18.55
N ALA A 44 -3.11 -0.86 18.50
CA ALA A 44 -2.18 -1.43 19.47
C ALA A 44 -0.97 -0.51 19.72
N ASN A 45 -0.07 -0.96 20.58
CA ASN A 45 1.10 -0.24 21.05
C ASN A 45 2.17 -0.04 19.95
N THR A 46 1.94 0.92 19.07
CA THR A 46 2.72 1.10 17.82
C THR A 46 4.00 1.92 17.97
N GLY A 47 4.32 2.42 19.17
CA GLY A 47 5.50 3.24 19.43
C GLY A 47 5.52 4.51 18.58
N ILE A 48 4.61 5.45 18.87
CA ILE A 48 4.53 6.73 18.15
C ILE A 48 5.56 7.69 18.73
N THR A 49 6.35 8.31 17.86
CA THR A 49 7.11 9.52 18.20
C THR A 49 6.43 10.75 17.61
N SER A 50 6.42 11.84 18.37
CA SER A 50 5.75 13.08 17.98
C SER A 50 6.62 14.30 18.21
N ILE A 51 6.58 15.21 17.26
CA ILE A 51 7.07 16.58 17.40
C ILE A 51 5.85 17.46 17.58
N VAL A 52 5.78 18.17 18.70
CA VAL A 52 4.69 19.10 18.99
C VAL A 52 5.23 20.51 18.92
N VAL A 53 4.59 21.35 18.11
CA VAL A 53 4.89 22.79 18.01
C VAL A 53 3.68 23.56 18.51
N ASN A 54 3.78 24.10 19.73
CA ASN A 54 2.73 24.93 20.30
C ASN A 54 2.79 26.35 19.72
N ARG A 55 1.63 26.83 19.27
CA ARG A 55 1.42 28.18 18.72
C ARG A 55 0.21 28.87 19.36
N GLY A 56 -0.10 28.56 20.61
CA GLY A 56 -1.32 28.95 21.31
C GLY A 56 -2.51 28.10 20.86
N SER A 57 -3.61 28.72 20.45
CA SER A 57 -4.86 28.03 20.08
C SER A 57 -4.79 27.20 18.79
N ARG A 58 -3.65 27.15 18.10
CA ARG A 58 -3.47 26.45 16.82
C ARG A 58 -2.17 25.65 16.78
N PRO A 59 -1.96 24.69 17.70
CA PRO A 59 -0.79 23.82 17.69
C PRO A 59 -0.74 22.95 16.42
N THR A 60 0.48 22.58 16.04
CA THR A 60 0.77 21.68 14.91
C THR A 60 1.68 20.55 15.37
N ARG A 61 1.53 19.37 14.78
CA ARG A 61 2.29 18.18 15.16
C ARG A 61 2.72 17.35 13.95
N ILE A 62 3.78 16.57 14.15
CA ILE A 62 4.23 15.52 13.23
C ILE A 62 4.29 14.23 14.04
N HIS A 63 3.68 13.17 13.54
CA HIS A 63 3.64 11.85 14.16
C HIS A 63 4.34 10.85 13.26
N GLN A 64 5.22 10.03 13.83
CA GLN A 64 5.83 8.90 13.15
C GLN A 64 5.49 7.63 13.93
N ALA A 65 4.73 6.73 13.31
CA ALA A 65 4.50 5.39 13.85
C ALA A 65 5.52 4.44 13.22
N TYR A 66 6.41 3.89 14.04
CA TYR A 66 7.47 3.01 13.56
C TYR A 66 6.90 1.73 12.94
N ILE A 67 5.96 1.08 13.64
CA ILE A 67 5.39 -0.21 13.22
C ILE A 67 4.62 -0.10 11.90
N LEU A 68 3.76 0.92 11.78
CA LEU A 68 3.02 1.14 10.52
C LEU A 68 3.89 1.73 9.41
N ARG A 69 5.12 2.19 9.69
CA ARG A 69 5.99 2.93 8.76
C ARG A 69 5.30 4.14 8.12
N ARG A 70 4.36 4.75 8.86
CA ARG A 70 3.52 5.86 8.42
C ARG A 70 3.86 7.12 9.19
N THR A 71 3.71 8.26 8.51
CA THR A 71 3.90 9.59 9.08
C THR A 71 2.65 10.40 8.88
N TRP A 72 2.24 11.17 9.88
CA TRP A 72 1.10 12.09 9.78
C TRP A 72 1.49 13.49 10.21
N PHE A 73 0.98 14.47 9.49
CA PHE A 73 0.94 15.86 9.90
C PHE A 73 -0.43 16.13 10.53
N SER A 74 -0.46 16.81 11.67
CA SER A 74 -1.72 17.23 12.27
C SER A 74 -1.71 18.68 12.72
N TYR A 75 -2.88 19.31 12.69
CA TYR A 75 -3.07 20.66 13.18
C TYR A 75 -4.43 20.80 13.84
N TYR A 76 -4.52 21.67 14.84
CA TYR A 76 -5.78 21.96 15.50
C TYR A 76 -6.50 23.12 14.79
N GLY A 77 -7.72 22.87 14.33
CA GLY A 77 -8.54 23.83 13.58
C GLY A 77 -9.35 24.81 14.45
N GLY A 78 -9.32 24.66 15.77
CA GLY A 78 -10.12 25.45 16.73
C GLY A 78 -11.31 24.68 17.32
N SER A 79 -11.70 23.56 16.72
CA SER A 79 -12.76 22.66 17.20
C SER A 79 -12.30 21.22 17.26
N SER A 80 -11.52 20.77 16.28
CA SER A 80 -10.98 19.42 16.20
C SER A 80 -9.58 19.39 15.60
N TRP A 81 -8.91 18.25 15.80
CA TRP A 81 -7.68 17.92 15.11
C TRP A 81 -7.97 17.44 13.69
N SER A 82 -7.18 17.94 12.73
CA SER A 82 -7.12 17.42 11.37
C SER A 82 -5.82 16.65 11.19
N TYR A 83 -5.91 15.45 10.62
CA TYR A 83 -4.77 14.58 10.35
C TYR A 83 -4.59 14.45 8.84
N GLN A 84 -3.34 14.48 8.38
CA GLN A 84 -2.94 14.35 6.98
C GLN A 84 -1.82 13.31 6.92
N GLU A 85 -2.03 12.22 6.22
CA GLU A 85 -1.00 11.22 6.05
C GLU A 85 0.04 11.65 5.01
N ALA A 86 1.31 11.39 5.30
CA ALA A 86 2.39 11.52 4.35
C ALA A 86 2.48 10.26 3.47
N TYR A 87 2.31 10.45 2.16
CA TYR A 87 2.63 9.42 1.17
C TYR A 87 4.13 9.49 0.83
N THR A 88 4.82 8.38 1.04
CA THR A 88 6.27 8.21 0.94
C THR A 88 6.59 6.96 0.15
N THR A 89 7.87 6.73 -0.18
CA THR A 89 8.31 5.50 -0.84
C THR A 89 8.06 4.23 -0.03
N GLY A 90 7.77 4.35 1.28
CA GLY A 90 7.47 3.21 2.16
C GLY A 90 6.01 2.77 2.16
N ASN A 91 5.08 3.63 1.74
CA ASN A 91 3.63 3.37 1.71
C ASN A 91 2.99 3.77 0.37
N THR A 92 3.80 3.92 -0.69
CA THR A 92 3.31 4.11 -2.06
C THR A 92 4.09 3.30 -3.09
N THR A 93 3.38 2.87 -4.13
CA THR A 93 3.93 2.30 -5.35
C THR A 93 3.89 3.34 -6.45
N ARG A 94 5.02 3.57 -7.12
CA ARG A 94 5.10 4.45 -8.30
C ARG A 94 4.82 3.65 -9.56
N ALA A 95 3.77 4.00 -10.29
CA ALA A 95 3.48 3.41 -11.59
C ALA A 95 4.47 3.87 -12.67
N SER A 96 4.48 3.18 -13.81
CA SER A 96 5.35 3.51 -14.95
C SER A 96 5.09 4.90 -15.53
N ASP A 97 3.87 5.42 -15.40
CA ASP A 97 3.48 6.78 -15.80
C ASP A 97 3.82 7.87 -14.76
N GLY A 98 4.38 7.48 -13.61
CA GLY A 98 4.78 8.37 -12.53
C GLY A 98 3.67 8.70 -11.51
N THR A 99 2.48 8.13 -11.66
CA THR A 99 1.44 8.24 -10.63
C THR A 99 1.84 7.51 -9.35
N LEU A 100 1.57 8.13 -8.19
CA LEU A 100 1.75 7.50 -6.89
C LEU A 100 0.43 6.84 -6.49
N LYS A 101 0.54 5.57 -6.15
CA LYS A 101 -0.55 4.73 -5.69
C LYS A 101 -0.25 4.29 -4.25
N ALA A 102 -1.22 4.14 -3.36
CA ALA A 102 -0.97 3.57 -2.04
C ALA A 102 -0.32 2.19 -2.20
N ALA A 103 0.57 1.85 -1.26
CA ALA A 103 1.18 0.54 -1.19
C ALA A 103 0.06 -0.50 -1.03
N SER A 104 0.11 -1.50 -1.89
CA SER A 104 -0.69 -2.72 -1.75
C SER A 104 0.21 -3.90 -2.09
N PRO A 105 -0.15 -5.11 -1.66
CA PRO A 105 0.47 -6.32 -2.17
C PRO A 105 0.32 -6.35 -3.69
N VAL A 106 1.44 -6.41 -4.41
CA VAL A 106 1.48 -6.37 -5.87
C VAL A 106 2.33 -7.52 -6.39
N VAL A 107 1.80 -8.27 -7.34
CA VAL A 107 2.51 -9.29 -8.11
C VAL A 107 2.60 -8.82 -9.55
N LYS A 108 3.81 -8.62 -10.07
CA LYS A 108 4.03 -8.37 -11.50
C LYS A 108 4.19 -9.70 -12.22
N VAL A 109 3.40 -9.92 -13.26
CA VAL A 109 3.40 -11.14 -14.08
C VAL A 109 3.97 -10.83 -15.46
N PHE A 110 4.92 -11.64 -15.92
CA PHE A 110 5.58 -11.48 -17.22
C PHE A 110 5.17 -12.60 -18.19
N SER A 111 5.46 -12.36 -19.48
CA SER A 111 5.08 -13.20 -20.62
C SER A 111 5.33 -14.70 -20.43
N ASP A 112 6.50 -15.05 -19.90
CA ASP A 112 6.99 -16.42 -19.73
C ASP A 112 6.53 -17.08 -18.42
N GLY A 113 5.75 -16.38 -17.60
CA GLY A 113 5.34 -16.82 -16.26
C GLY A 113 6.33 -16.46 -15.16
N SER A 114 7.45 -15.81 -15.47
CA SER A 114 8.27 -15.17 -14.43
C SER A 114 7.47 -14.06 -13.74
N TYR A 115 7.86 -13.73 -12.51
CA TYR A 115 7.12 -12.77 -11.68
C TYR A 115 8.03 -12.01 -10.73
N GLN A 116 7.51 -10.89 -10.21
CA GLN A 116 8.13 -10.09 -9.14
C GLN A 116 7.09 -9.74 -8.09
N THR A 117 7.41 -9.99 -6.83
CA THR A 117 6.64 -9.58 -5.66
C THR A 117 7.24 -8.32 -5.02
N ASN A 118 6.43 -7.59 -4.26
CA ASN A 118 6.92 -6.60 -3.31
C ASN A 118 6.95 -7.20 -1.90
N ASP A 119 7.46 -6.44 -0.91
CA ASP A 119 7.55 -6.91 0.47
C ASP A 119 6.19 -7.40 1.03
N GLU A 120 5.09 -6.75 0.63
CA GLU A 120 3.74 -7.08 1.08
C GLU A 120 3.16 -8.34 0.43
N SER A 121 3.52 -8.63 -0.83
CA SER A 121 3.13 -9.86 -1.55
C SER A 121 4.16 -10.99 -1.42
N ASP A 122 5.07 -10.89 -0.45
CA ASP A 122 6.03 -11.96 -0.14
C ASP A 122 5.29 -13.26 0.22
N GLY A 123 5.63 -14.35 -0.46
CA GLY A 123 4.90 -15.62 -0.40
C GLY A 123 3.98 -15.89 -1.59
N CYS A 124 3.67 -14.89 -2.41
CA CYS A 124 3.01 -15.13 -3.70
C CYS A 124 3.95 -15.74 -4.74
N PHE A 125 3.38 -16.56 -5.60
CA PHE A 125 4.08 -17.09 -6.78
C PHE A 125 3.14 -17.21 -7.97
N VAL A 126 3.71 -17.34 -9.17
CA VAL A 126 2.96 -17.41 -10.42
C VAL A 126 3.33 -18.64 -11.22
N THR A 127 2.30 -19.33 -11.72
CA THR A 127 2.40 -20.48 -12.60
C THR A 127 1.74 -20.17 -13.94
N ARG A 128 2.50 -20.21 -15.04
CA ARG A 128 1.91 -20.10 -16.40
C ARG A 128 1.31 -21.44 -16.80
N LEU A 129 -0.02 -21.49 -16.93
CA LEU A 129 -0.76 -22.71 -17.27
C LEU A 129 -0.83 -22.93 -18.78
N GLY A 130 -0.88 -21.84 -19.55
CA GLY A 130 -1.09 -21.87 -21.00
C GLY A 130 -0.77 -20.52 -21.65
N ILE A 131 -1.08 -20.40 -22.94
CA ILE A 131 -0.94 -19.13 -23.66
C ILE A 131 -1.94 -18.13 -23.07
N GLY A 132 -1.43 -17.05 -22.51
CA GLY A 132 -2.25 -16.02 -21.89
C GLY A 132 -2.93 -16.46 -20.60
N GLU A 133 -2.52 -17.56 -19.96
CA GLU A 133 -3.12 -18.05 -18.71
C GLU A 133 -2.07 -18.13 -17.60
N TYR A 134 -2.28 -17.34 -16.55
CA TYR A 134 -1.34 -17.19 -15.44
C TYR A 134 -2.08 -17.34 -14.10
N LEU A 135 -1.70 -18.33 -13.30
CA LEU A 135 -2.26 -18.57 -11.98
C LEU A 135 -1.38 -17.92 -10.92
N VAL A 136 -1.96 -17.01 -10.13
CA VAL A 136 -1.32 -16.35 -8.99
C VAL A 136 -1.78 -17.05 -7.71
N GLU A 137 -0.83 -17.54 -6.93
CA GLU A 137 -1.07 -18.32 -5.72
C GLU A 137 -0.39 -17.65 -4.51
N GLY A 138 -0.78 -18.05 -3.29
CA GLY A 138 -0.28 -17.44 -2.04
C GLY A 138 -1.04 -16.19 -1.59
N CYS A 139 -2.14 -15.86 -2.28
CA CYS A 139 -3.07 -14.78 -1.96
C CYS A 139 -4.48 -15.32 -1.61
N GLU A 140 -5.34 -14.46 -1.05
CA GLU A 140 -6.76 -14.75 -0.75
C GLU A 140 -7.73 -14.13 -1.77
N GLY A 141 -7.21 -13.66 -2.90
CA GLY A 141 -7.97 -13.08 -4.00
C GLY A 141 -7.41 -11.74 -4.44
N LEU A 142 -8.27 -10.92 -5.05
CA LEU A 142 -7.92 -9.55 -5.40
C LEU A 142 -8.06 -8.63 -4.20
N ASN A 143 -7.20 -7.61 -4.16
CA ASN A 143 -7.23 -6.64 -3.08
C ASN A 143 -8.61 -5.94 -3.01
N SER A 144 -9.18 -5.89 -1.82
CA SER A 144 -10.55 -5.40 -1.58
C SER A 144 -10.71 -3.87 -1.55
N ASP A 145 -9.61 -3.11 -1.60
CA ASP A 145 -9.65 -1.65 -1.57
C ASP A 145 -10.13 -1.06 -2.91
N ALA A 146 -11.36 -0.51 -2.88
CA ALA A 146 -12.03 0.12 -4.01
C ALA A 146 -11.26 1.31 -4.61
N ALA A 147 -10.28 1.88 -3.91
CA ALA A 147 -9.44 2.96 -4.42
C ALA A 147 -8.51 2.54 -5.58
N TRP A 148 -8.33 1.23 -5.83
CA TRP A 148 -7.28 0.72 -6.72
C TRP A 148 -7.75 -0.03 -7.97
N GLY A 149 -9.06 -0.12 -8.18
CA GLY A 149 -9.64 -0.80 -9.35
C GLY A 149 -11.17 -0.82 -9.41
N GLY A 150 -11.86 -0.18 -8.46
CA GLY A 150 -13.31 -0.35 -8.31
C GLY A 150 -13.67 -1.79 -7.91
N ILE A 151 -14.89 -2.20 -8.22
CA ILE A 151 -15.49 -3.48 -7.82
C ILE A 151 -14.85 -4.67 -8.60
N ASP A 152 -14.20 -4.38 -9.74
CA ASP A 152 -13.74 -5.36 -10.72
C ASP A 152 -12.21 -5.60 -10.69
N GLY A 153 -11.52 -5.21 -9.61
CA GLY A 153 -10.15 -5.66 -9.33
C GLY A 153 -9.01 -4.71 -9.68
N GLY A 154 -7.92 -4.79 -8.91
CA GLY A 154 -6.75 -3.91 -9.01
C GLY A 154 -5.68 -4.37 -10.00
N PHE A 155 -5.98 -4.31 -11.30
CA PHE A 155 -5.03 -4.62 -12.37
C PHE A 155 -4.44 -3.38 -13.04
N ASP A 156 -3.14 -3.40 -13.36
CA ASP A 156 -2.55 -2.50 -14.36
C ASP A 156 -2.07 -3.33 -15.56
N ILE A 157 -2.60 -3.05 -16.76
CA ILE A 157 -2.28 -3.79 -17.99
C ILE A 157 -1.31 -3.04 -18.92
N PRO A 158 -0.53 -3.77 -19.74
CA PRO A 158 0.34 -3.21 -20.77
C PRO A 158 -0.36 -2.21 -21.71
N THR A 159 0.29 -1.08 -21.97
CA THR A 159 -0.19 -0.04 -22.89
C THR A 159 0.89 0.35 -23.90
N ASP A 160 0.46 0.87 -25.05
CA ASP A 160 1.35 1.43 -26.06
C ASP A 160 1.75 2.89 -25.73
N ARG A 161 2.59 3.48 -26.60
CA ARG A 161 3.00 4.90 -26.50
C ARG A 161 1.85 5.91 -26.52
N ASN A 162 0.67 5.52 -26.99
CA ASN A 162 -0.53 6.34 -27.06
C ASN A 162 -1.51 6.02 -25.92
N LYS A 163 -1.09 5.25 -24.90
CA LYS A 163 -1.92 4.76 -23.79
C LYS A 163 -3.07 3.85 -24.24
N GLN A 164 -2.93 3.19 -25.39
CA GLN A 164 -3.88 2.19 -25.85
C GLN A 164 -3.52 0.83 -25.22
N PRO A 165 -4.47 0.13 -24.56
CA PRO A 165 -4.17 -1.17 -23.97
C PRO A 165 -3.85 -2.23 -25.01
N LEU A 166 -2.79 -3.01 -24.79
CA LEU A 166 -2.31 -4.00 -25.75
C LEU A 166 -3.04 -5.35 -25.65
N ILE A 167 -3.70 -5.58 -24.52
CA ILE A 167 -4.41 -6.82 -24.21
C ILE A 167 -5.79 -6.52 -23.61
N TRP A 168 -6.70 -7.47 -23.75
CA TRP A 168 -7.84 -7.64 -22.85
C TRP A 168 -7.39 -8.51 -21.68
N LEU A 169 -7.95 -8.25 -20.50
CA LEU A 169 -7.72 -9.04 -19.30
C LEU A 169 -9.06 -9.50 -18.77
N ASP A 170 -9.14 -10.79 -18.49
CA ASP A 170 -10.21 -11.44 -17.73
C ASP A 170 -9.59 -12.17 -16.55
N TYR A 171 -10.38 -12.47 -15.52
CA TYR A 171 -9.87 -13.17 -14.35
C TYR A 171 -10.93 -14.02 -13.65
N GLU A 172 -10.46 -15.06 -12.97
CA GLU A 172 -11.27 -15.90 -12.09
C GLU A 172 -10.57 -16.00 -10.74
N VAL A 173 -11.33 -15.86 -9.64
CA VAL A 173 -10.84 -16.12 -8.29
C VAL A 173 -11.32 -17.51 -7.88
N ASN A 174 -10.37 -18.39 -7.62
CA ASN A 174 -10.64 -19.76 -7.19
C ASN A 174 -11.08 -19.81 -5.73
N ALA A 175 -11.70 -20.92 -5.33
CA ALA A 175 -12.20 -21.11 -3.97
C ALA A 175 -11.10 -21.10 -2.89
N ASP A 176 -9.86 -21.37 -3.27
CA ASP A 176 -8.68 -21.29 -2.40
C ASP A 176 -8.04 -19.89 -2.35
N GLY A 177 -8.62 -18.90 -3.03
CA GLY A 177 -8.12 -17.53 -3.09
C GLY A 177 -7.08 -17.27 -4.19
N SER A 178 -6.65 -18.30 -4.93
CA SER A 178 -5.77 -18.09 -6.08
C SER A 178 -6.48 -17.33 -7.21
N VAL A 179 -5.74 -16.51 -7.94
CA VAL A 179 -6.27 -15.65 -9.00
C VAL A 179 -5.75 -16.15 -10.35
N LEU A 180 -6.65 -16.64 -11.20
CA LEU A 180 -6.34 -17.00 -12.58
C LEU A 180 -6.51 -15.77 -13.48
N VAL A 181 -5.42 -15.27 -14.03
CA VAL A 181 -5.40 -14.15 -14.98
C VAL A 181 -5.37 -14.69 -16.41
N LYS A 182 -6.30 -14.22 -17.24
CA LYS A 182 -6.42 -14.57 -18.66
C LYS A 182 -6.20 -13.33 -19.53
N THR A 183 -5.34 -13.44 -20.53
CA THR A 183 -4.99 -12.32 -21.42
C THR A 183 -5.31 -12.64 -22.88
N TYR A 184 -5.91 -11.67 -23.57
CA TYR A 184 -6.32 -11.80 -24.97
C TYR A 184 -5.80 -10.63 -25.80
N HIS A 185 -5.59 -10.87 -27.08
CA HIS A 185 -5.10 -9.84 -27.98
C HIS A 185 -6.13 -8.73 -28.17
N ARG A 186 -5.70 -7.48 -28.06
CA ARG A 186 -6.58 -6.31 -28.24
C ARG A 186 -6.15 -5.46 -29.40
N THR A 187 -7.03 -5.30 -30.39
CA THR A 187 -6.82 -4.43 -31.54
C THR A 187 -7.60 -3.12 -31.41
N HIS A 188 -7.12 -2.06 -32.07
CA HIS A 188 -7.75 -0.74 -32.06
C HIS A 188 -8.10 -0.32 -33.50
N ARG A 189 -9.26 -0.75 -34.00
CA ARG A 189 -9.66 -0.55 -35.41
C ARG A 189 -9.73 0.93 -35.83
N GLU A 190 -10.10 1.80 -34.89
CA GLU A 190 -10.22 3.24 -35.11
C GLU A 190 -8.87 3.97 -35.10
N ALA A 191 -7.80 3.31 -34.63
CA ALA A 191 -6.46 3.88 -34.63
C ALA A 191 -5.85 3.88 -36.04
N PRO A 192 -4.89 4.78 -36.32
CA PRO A 192 -4.06 4.71 -37.53
C PRO A 192 -3.36 3.36 -37.65
N ALA A 193 -3.11 2.87 -38.88
CA ALA A 193 -2.57 1.54 -39.14
C ALA A 193 -1.33 1.16 -38.29
N PHE A 194 -0.45 2.12 -38.00
CA PHE A 194 0.76 1.91 -37.19
C PHE A 194 0.51 1.76 -35.67
N ALA A 195 -0.72 2.01 -35.21
CA ALA A 195 -1.13 2.01 -33.80
C ALA A 195 -2.33 1.08 -33.52
N ARG A 196 -2.74 0.25 -34.50
CA ARG A 196 -3.87 -0.67 -34.32
C ARG A 196 -3.58 -1.89 -33.46
N ASN A 197 -2.30 -2.11 -33.14
CA ASN A 197 -1.83 -3.32 -32.47
C ASN A 197 -2.25 -4.59 -33.23
N GLU A 198 -2.13 -4.64 -34.55
CA GLU A 198 -2.44 -5.84 -35.35
C GLU A 198 -1.24 -6.80 -35.35
N LEU A 199 -1.47 -8.05 -34.94
CA LEU A 199 -0.47 -9.13 -35.01
C LEU A 199 -0.81 -10.11 -36.13
N GLN A 200 0.22 -10.67 -36.77
CA GLN A 200 0.03 -11.66 -37.82
C GLN A 200 -0.53 -12.96 -37.21
N SER A 201 -1.63 -13.46 -37.78
CA SER A 201 -2.28 -14.72 -37.37
C SER A 201 -2.91 -14.73 -35.97
N ILE A 202 -3.13 -13.55 -35.36
CA ILE A 202 -3.83 -13.42 -34.08
C ILE A 202 -4.94 -12.39 -34.27
N SER A 203 -6.16 -12.78 -33.97
CA SER A 203 -7.34 -11.92 -34.04
C SER A 203 -7.59 -11.22 -32.71
N ASP A 204 -8.37 -10.15 -32.76
CA ASP A 204 -8.90 -9.51 -31.55
C ASP A 204 -9.70 -10.53 -30.72
N GLY A 205 -9.37 -10.65 -29.43
CA GLY A 205 -9.96 -11.62 -28.51
C GLY A 205 -9.31 -13.00 -28.51
N ASP A 206 -8.32 -13.29 -29.36
CA ASP A 206 -7.60 -14.56 -29.30
C ASP A 206 -6.66 -14.59 -28.08
N PRO A 207 -6.50 -15.73 -27.38
CA PRO A 207 -5.57 -15.86 -26.26
C PRO A 207 -4.14 -15.52 -26.69
N VAL A 208 -3.48 -14.65 -25.91
CA VAL A 208 -2.10 -14.24 -26.18
C VAL A 208 -1.37 -14.01 -24.87
N ASP A 209 -0.09 -14.35 -24.81
CA ASP A 209 0.74 -14.01 -23.67
C ASP A 209 0.94 -12.49 -23.53
N ILE A 210 1.27 -12.07 -22.31
CA ILE A 210 1.66 -10.69 -22.01
C ILE A 210 2.81 -10.26 -22.94
N PRO A 211 2.82 -9.03 -23.49
CA PRO A 211 3.92 -8.54 -24.31
C PRO A 211 5.28 -8.67 -23.60
N ARG A 212 6.28 -9.22 -24.30
CA ARG A 212 7.58 -9.63 -23.72
C ARG A 212 8.33 -8.54 -22.95
N ASP A 213 8.15 -7.28 -23.34
CA ASP A 213 8.85 -6.13 -22.75
C ASP A 213 8.02 -5.42 -21.66
N GLN A 214 6.86 -5.99 -21.30
CA GLN A 214 5.93 -5.42 -20.33
C GLN A 214 5.44 -6.49 -19.34
N PHE A 215 4.63 -6.07 -18.38
CA PHE A 215 4.06 -6.93 -17.35
C PHE A 215 2.62 -6.54 -17.06
N VAL A 216 1.85 -7.48 -16.51
CA VAL A 216 0.58 -7.19 -15.84
C VAL A 216 0.87 -7.04 -14.35
N SER A 217 0.36 -5.97 -13.73
CA SER A 217 0.39 -5.81 -12.29
C SER A 217 -0.91 -6.33 -11.70
N VAL A 218 -0.84 -7.29 -10.79
CA VAL A 218 -1.99 -7.85 -10.06
C VAL A 218 -1.91 -7.41 -8.61
N ARG A 219 -2.92 -6.71 -8.12
CA ARG A 219 -3.03 -6.36 -6.69
C ARG A 219 -3.82 -7.43 -5.98
N VAL A 220 -3.19 -8.05 -4.99
CA VAL A 220 -3.74 -9.21 -4.29
C VAL A 220 -4.10 -8.87 -2.86
N GLU A 221 -5.07 -9.61 -2.33
CA GLU A 221 -5.34 -9.66 -0.89
C GLU A 221 -4.42 -10.73 -0.29
N MET A 222 -3.71 -10.40 0.78
CA MET A 222 -2.76 -11.33 1.39
C MET A 222 -3.36 -11.96 2.65
N PRO A 223 -3.10 -13.26 2.90
CA PRO A 223 -3.52 -13.89 4.14
C PRO A 223 -3.11 -13.09 5.36
N ALA A 224 -3.95 -13.09 6.39
CA ALA A 224 -3.66 -12.38 7.64
C ALA A 224 -2.33 -12.85 8.25
N ASP A 225 -1.96 -14.12 8.06
CA ASP A 225 -0.71 -14.75 8.48
C ASP A 225 0.37 -14.79 7.37
N SER A 226 0.29 -13.93 6.36
CA SER A 226 1.36 -13.79 5.36
C SER A 226 2.73 -13.54 5.99
N LEU A 227 3.81 -13.88 5.27
CA LEU A 227 5.18 -13.70 5.76
C LEU A 227 5.44 -12.25 6.17
N TYR A 228 4.90 -11.29 5.42
CA TYR A 228 4.96 -9.88 5.75
C TYR A 228 4.26 -9.55 7.08
N ASN A 229 3.02 -10.00 7.24
CA ASN A 229 2.24 -9.78 8.45
C ASN A 229 2.87 -10.48 9.67
N GLN A 230 3.47 -11.65 9.50
CA GLN A 230 4.24 -12.33 10.54
C GLN A 230 5.49 -11.56 10.94
N LYS A 231 6.25 -11.02 9.98
CA LYS A 231 7.43 -10.17 10.24
C LYS A 231 7.04 -8.91 11.01
N LEU A 232 5.90 -8.29 10.66
CA LEU A 232 5.36 -7.15 11.39
C LEU A 232 4.99 -7.53 12.83
N ARG A 233 4.19 -8.59 13.03
CA ARG A 233 3.81 -9.05 14.38
C ARG A 233 5.00 -9.48 15.23
N ALA A 234 6.00 -10.14 14.64
CA ALA A 234 7.22 -10.52 15.36
C ALA A 234 8.02 -9.29 15.81
N ALA A 235 8.10 -8.26 14.96
CA ALA A 235 8.70 -6.99 15.33
C ALA A 235 7.91 -6.28 16.45
N GLU A 236 6.57 -6.32 16.40
CA GLU A 236 5.71 -5.82 17.49
C GLU A 236 5.97 -6.58 18.81
N LEU A 237 5.98 -7.92 18.76
CA LEU A 237 6.14 -8.75 19.96
C LEU A 237 7.53 -8.56 20.60
N ALA A 238 8.60 -8.53 19.80
CA ALA A 238 9.97 -8.30 20.29
C ALA A 238 10.07 -7.01 21.11
N MET A 239 9.38 -5.94 20.70
CA MET A 239 9.38 -4.66 21.40
C MET A 239 8.52 -4.65 22.68
N THR A 240 7.50 -5.51 22.76
CA THR A 240 6.73 -5.67 24.00
C THR A 240 7.47 -6.48 25.07
N THR A 241 8.34 -7.40 24.66
CA THR A 241 9.06 -8.32 25.56
C THR A 241 10.28 -7.65 26.21
N ASP A 242 10.91 -6.69 25.51
CA ASP A 242 12.07 -5.90 26.00
C ASP A 242 11.71 -4.90 27.13
N LYS A 243 10.44 -4.82 27.53
CA LYS A 243 9.96 -4.01 28.67
C LYS A 243 9.87 -4.80 29.99
N GLY A 244 10.27 -6.08 29.99
CA GLY A 244 10.15 -6.99 31.13
C GLY A 244 11.43 -7.21 31.95
N GLU A 245 12.56 -6.59 31.59
CA GLU A 245 13.83 -6.62 32.36
C GLU A 245 14.19 -5.26 32.97
#